data_AF-A0A7X0R2K2-F1
#
_entry.id   AF-A0A7X0R2K2-F1
#
_cell.length_a   1.000
_cell.length_b   1.000
_cell.length_c   1.000
_cell.angle_alpha   90.00
_cell.angle_beta   90.00
_cell.angle_gamma   90.00
#
_symmetry.space_group_name_H-M   'P 1'
#
loop_
_entity.id
_entity.type
_entity.pdbx_description
1 polymer ?
#
loop_
_entity_poly.entity_id
_entity_poly.type
_entity_poly.pdbx_seq_one_letter_code
_entity_poly.pdbx_strand_id
1 'polypeptide(L)'
;MAATRVQEAPARVTSLDYVRGLAAFGILLYHFQSWTLGHMEAETFWGRIGLYGVAIFYVLSGLTLYHVYEARLQPSKAGLIDFYLKRVFRLFPLLWLIMPVYLIILPELREWDRILLNFTGLFGFVAWDKSIGTGVWSIGNEMVFYLFFPIFLFSARYSRLAFAIVCLAIVAIGAYFAFYKIDDAVPLAAHWRDYVNPFNQIFLFLGGVAIGYLTKYRSLPAVPLTIVLVLAIVVFAFYPASGNTVVLVTDWERFIFAGTCLAVCFAMYKLPVTLPTIVHVPLHTLGEISYAVYLLHPLVYEVVKFAGKKLHFSPWVTIIVAIVLTLILSQLVYRYYEQRFIRLGQKVSKAITARLS
;
A
#
# COMPACT_ATOMS: atom_id res chain seq x y z
N MET A 1 35.90 1.45 -24.51
CA MET A 1 35.29 2.42 -23.57
C MET A 1 33.78 2.39 -23.77
N ALA A 2 33.06 1.55 -23.02
CA ALA A 2 31.60 1.58 -23.03
C ALA A 2 31.17 2.72 -22.11
N ALA A 3 30.70 3.83 -22.70
CA ALA A 3 30.11 4.93 -21.95
C ALA A 3 28.98 4.38 -21.07
N THR A 4 29.14 4.49 -19.76
CA THR A 4 28.12 4.15 -18.76
C THR A 4 26.96 5.12 -18.98
N ARG A 5 26.04 4.79 -19.89
CA ARG A 5 24.77 5.50 -20.04
C ARG A 5 24.09 5.43 -18.68
N VAL A 6 24.06 6.54 -17.96
CA VAL A 6 23.17 6.72 -16.82
C VAL A 6 21.77 6.47 -17.35
N GLN A 7 21.22 5.29 -17.08
CA GLN A 7 19.87 4.94 -17.54
C GLN A 7 18.88 5.94 -16.92
N GLU A 8 18.28 6.76 -17.78
CA GLU A 8 17.32 7.78 -17.40
C GLU A 8 16.14 7.21 -16.59
N ALA A 9 15.48 8.11 -15.85
CA ALA A 9 14.12 7.95 -15.35
C ALA A 9 13.22 7.07 -16.23
N PRO A 10 12.79 5.82 -15.93
CA PRO A 10 11.61 5.36 -16.65
C PRO A 10 10.47 6.35 -16.36
N ALA A 11 9.70 6.69 -17.41
CA ALA A 11 8.66 7.71 -17.31
C ALA A 11 7.63 7.33 -16.23
N ARG A 12 7.21 8.32 -15.44
CA ARG A 12 6.20 8.12 -14.38
C ARG A 12 4.89 7.63 -15.02
N VAL A 13 4.34 6.54 -14.51
CA VAL A 13 3.06 5.99 -14.99
C VAL A 13 1.91 6.61 -14.21
N THR A 14 1.37 7.71 -14.73
CA THR A 14 0.38 8.58 -14.06
C THR A 14 -0.92 7.86 -13.72
N SER A 15 -1.33 6.88 -14.51
CA SER A 15 -2.53 6.07 -14.25
C SER A 15 -2.44 5.28 -12.93
N LEU A 16 -1.24 4.88 -12.51
CA LEU A 16 -1.03 4.20 -11.23
C LEU A 16 -1.20 5.16 -10.05
N ASP A 17 -0.96 6.46 -10.23
CA ASP A 17 -1.22 7.45 -9.20
C ASP A 17 -2.72 7.65 -9.00
N TYR A 18 -3.52 7.59 -10.06
CA TYR A 18 -4.98 7.64 -9.93
C TYR A 18 -5.50 6.47 -9.10
N VAL A 19 -5.06 5.25 -9.40
CA VAL A 19 -5.45 4.06 -8.64
C VAL A 19 -5.02 4.17 -7.19
N ARG A 20 -3.79 4.62 -6.93
CA ARG A 20 -3.28 4.84 -5.58
C ARG A 20 -4.10 5.88 -4.81
N GLY A 21 -4.44 6.99 -5.44
CA GLY A 21 -5.24 8.05 -4.84
C GLY A 21 -6.66 7.58 -4.51
N LEU A 22 -7.32 6.91 -5.46
CA LEU A 22 -8.64 6.33 -5.27
C LEU A 22 -8.66 5.28 -4.16
N ALA A 23 -7.63 4.43 -4.06
CA ALA A 23 -7.51 3.47 -2.96
C ALA A 23 -7.34 4.17 -1.59
N ALA A 24 -6.48 5.20 -1.50
CA ALA A 24 -6.30 5.98 -0.27
C ALA A 24 -7.60 6.63 0.20
N PHE A 25 -8.32 7.25 -0.74
CA PHE A 25 -9.56 7.93 -0.47
C PHE A 25 -10.70 6.95 -0.15
N GLY A 26 -10.75 5.81 -0.83
CA GLY A 26 -11.69 4.73 -0.52
C GLY A 26 -11.52 4.20 0.91
N ILE A 27 -10.28 3.94 1.35
CA ILE A 27 -9.98 3.52 2.73
C ILE A 27 -10.40 4.58 3.74
N LEU A 28 -10.12 5.85 3.43
CA LEU A 28 -10.54 6.98 4.27
C LEU A 28 -12.06 7.03 4.42
N LEU A 29 -12.81 6.93 3.31
CA LEU A 29 -14.27 6.90 3.32
C LEU A 29 -14.81 5.70 4.10
N TYR A 30 -14.23 4.52 3.88
CA TYR A 30 -14.57 3.31 4.63
C TYR A 30 -14.42 3.54 6.13
N HIS A 31 -13.26 4.01 6.58
CA HIS A 31 -13.00 4.22 8.00
C HIS A 31 -13.92 5.27 8.60
N PHE A 32 -14.10 6.42 7.95
CA PHE A 32 -14.95 7.47 8.49
C PHE A 32 -16.42 7.04 8.56
N GLN A 33 -16.94 6.35 7.54
CA GLN A 33 -18.29 5.81 7.60
C GLN A 33 -18.39 4.72 8.66
N SER A 34 -17.45 3.76 8.71
CA SER A 34 -17.45 2.66 9.68
C SER A 34 -17.42 3.16 11.13
N TRP A 35 -16.56 4.14 11.42
CA TRP A 35 -16.42 4.70 12.77
C TRP A 35 -17.54 5.65 13.20
N THR A 36 -18.36 6.12 12.26
CA THR A 36 -19.43 7.10 12.54
C THR A 36 -20.82 6.46 12.45
N LEU A 37 -21.03 5.59 11.46
CA LEU A 37 -22.33 5.04 11.06
C LEU A 37 -22.50 3.56 11.42
N GLY A 38 -21.41 2.84 11.72
CA GLY A 38 -21.44 1.43 12.10
C GLY A 38 -20.63 0.53 11.17
N HIS A 39 -20.36 -0.70 11.63
CA HIS A 39 -19.55 -1.67 10.91
C HIS A 39 -20.15 -2.02 9.53
N MET A 40 -19.30 -2.09 8.52
CA MET A 40 -19.65 -2.53 7.16
C MET A 40 -19.31 -4.01 6.95
N GLU A 41 -20.28 -4.81 6.52
CA GLU A 41 -20.13 -6.27 6.32
C GLU A 41 -19.48 -6.63 4.97
N ALA A 42 -19.13 -7.90 4.76
CA ALA A 42 -18.45 -8.42 3.57
C ALA A 42 -19.21 -8.20 2.25
N GLU A 43 -20.54 -8.16 2.32
CA GLU A 43 -21.44 -7.92 1.20
C GLU A 43 -21.42 -6.48 0.69
N THR A 44 -21.03 -5.54 1.54
CA THR A 44 -21.00 -4.13 1.18
C THR A 44 -19.74 -3.79 0.38
N PHE A 45 -19.88 -2.90 -0.61
CA PHE A 45 -18.73 -2.36 -1.35
C PHE A 45 -17.69 -1.74 -0.40
N TRP A 46 -18.15 -1.01 0.63
CA TRP A 46 -17.26 -0.35 1.58
C TRP A 46 -16.51 -1.35 2.48
N GLY A 47 -17.15 -2.42 2.94
CA GLY A 47 -16.49 -3.49 3.70
C GLY A 47 -15.33 -4.12 2.92
N ARG A 48 -15.52 -4.34 1.61
CA ARG A 48 -14.47 -4.85 0.72
C ARG A 48 -13.33 -3.85 0.54
N ILE A 49 -13.65 -2.57 0.37
CA ILE A 49 -12.64 -1.49 0.25
C ILE A 49 -11.77 -1.39 1.50
N GLY A 50 -12.33 -1.60 2.70
CA GLY A 50 -11.59 -1.54 3.96
C GLY A 50 -10.40 -2.49 4.03
N LEU A 51 -10.50 -3.67 3.39
CA LEU A 51 -9.42 -4.66 3.33
C LEU A 51 -8.61 -4.55 2.04
N TYR A 52 -9.29 -4.53 0.90
CA TYR A 52 -8.64 -4.64 -0.42
C TYR A 52 -8.14 -3.30 -0.97
N GLY A 53 -8.53 -2.17 -0.37
CA GLY A 53 -7.85 -0.90 -0.62
C GLY A 53 -6.37 -0.98 -0.28
N VAL A 54 -6.01 -1.62 0.85
CA VAL A 54 -4.61 -1.86 1.24
C VAL A 54 -3.93 -2.83 0.28
N ALA A 55 -4.65 -3.85 -0.19
CA ALA A 55 -4.12 -4.80 -1.17
C ALA A 55 -3.68 -4.11 -2.48
N ILE A 56 -4.45 -3.12 -2.96
CA ILE A 56 -4.06 -2.29 -4.10
C ILE A 56 -2.73 -1.58 -3.84
N PHE A 57 -2.50 -1.02 -2.65
CA PHE A 57 -1.20 -0.40 -2.32
C PHE A 57 -0.05 -1.39 -2.44
N TYR A 58 -0.21 -2.63 -1.97
CA TYR A 58 0.83 -3.65 -2.08
C TYR A 58 1.14 -4.03 -3.53
N VAL A 59 0.11 -4.25 -4.35
CA VAL A 59 0.28 -4.52 -5.79
C VAL A 59 0.99 -3.36 -6.48
N LEU A 60 0.54 -2.13 -6.25
CA LEU A 60 1.14 -0.93 -6.83
C LEU A 60 2.58 -0.73 -6.35
N SER A 61 2.89 -1.04 -5.09
CA SER A 61 4.24 -0.93 -4.52
C SER A 61 5.21 -1.88 -5.24
N GLY A 62 4.85 -3.15 -5.40
CA GLY A 62 5.66 -4.12 -6.15
C GLY A 62 5.81 -3.76 -7.63
N LEU A 63 4.71 -3.35 -8.27
CA LEU A 63 4.69 -2.97 -9.69
C LEU A 63 5.56 -1.74 -9.97
N THR A 64 5.39 -0.67 -9.18
CA THR A 64 6.16 0.56 -9.38
C THR A 64 7.64 0.38 -9.05
N LEU A 65 7.97 -0.40 -8.01
CA LEU A 65 9.35 -0.73 -7.72
C LEU A 65 9.99 -1.54 -8.84
N TYR A 66 9.31 -2.56 -9.37
CA TYR A 66 9.82 -3.30 -10.52
C TYR A 66 10.03 -2.39 -11.74
N HIS A 67 9.02 -1.56 -12.07
CA HIS A 67 9.09 -0.63 -13.19
C HIS A 67 10.33 0.28 -13.12
N VAL A 68 10.62 0.83 -11.93
CA VAL A 68 11.73 1.76 -11.70
C VAL A 68 13.08 1.05 -11.57
N TYR A 69 13.16 -0.03 -10.79
CA TYR A 69 14.43 -0.62 -10.37
C TYR A 69 14.90 -1.79 -11.23
N GLU A 70 14.08 -2.31 -12.15
CA GLU A 70 14.46 -3.47 -12.97
C GLU A 70 15.74 -3.26 -13.78
N ALA A 71 15.98 -2.07 -14.31
CA ALA A 71 17.21 -1.76 -15.03
C ALA A 71 18.31 -1.17 -14.12
N ARG A 72 17.93 -0.60 -12.98
CA ARG A 72 18.80 0.24 -12.12
C ARG A 72 19.44 -0.49 -10.96
N LEU A 73 18.72 -1.42 -10.34
CA LEU A 73 19.21 -2.10 -9.15
C LEU A 73 20.23 -3.16 -9.55
N GLN A 74 21.49 -2.89 -9.26
CA GLN A 74 22.57 -3.85 -9.44
C GLN A 74 22.75 -4.69 -8.17
N PRO A 75 23.12 -5.99 -8.28
CA PRO A 75 23.42 -6.85 -7.12
C PRO A 75 24.78 -6.49 -6.51
N SER A 76 24.92 -5.24 -6.08
CA SER A 76 26.13 -4.68 -5.48
C SER A 76 25.78 -4.00 -4.16
N LYS A 77 26.78 -3.86 -3.29
CA LYS A 77 26.63 -3.16 -2.00
C LYS A 77 26.10 -1.74 -2.20
N ALA A 78 26.66 -1.00 -3.17
CA ALA A 78 26.21 0.35 -3.49
C ALA A 78 24.74 0.37 -3.98
N GLY A 79 24.38 -0.54 -4.90
CA GLY A 79 23.01 -0.63 -5.43
C GLY A 79 21.96 -0.94 -4.34
N LEU A 80 22.26 -1.86 -3.44
CA LEU A 80 21.38 -2.20 -2.32
C LEU A 80 21.25 -1.05 -1.32
N ILE A 81 22.35 -0.40 -0.96
CA ILE A 81 22.33 0.77 -0.07
C ILE A 81 21.53 1.92 -0.68
N ASP A 82 21.67 2.18 -1.98
CA ASP A 82 20.88 3.19 -2.68
C ASP A 82 19.38 2.92 -2.58
N PHE A 83 18.98 1.67 -2.83
CA PHE A 83 17.59 1.24 -2.74
C PHE A 83 17.05 1.40 -1.31
N TYR A 84 17.69 0.80 -0.31
CA TYR A 84 17.18 0.78 1.06
C TYR A 84 17.15 2.17 1.69
N LEU A 85 18.16 3.01 1.49
CA LEU A 85 18.14 4.39 2.00
C LEU A 85 16.95 5.16 1.44
N LYS A 86 16.70 5.09 0.12
CA LYS A 86 15.56 5.77 -0.49
C LYS A 86 14.21 5.27 0.06
N ARG A 87 14.10 4.00 0.47
CA ARG A 87 12.89 3.46 1.12
C ARG A 87 12.75 3.96 2.56
N VAL A 88 13.83 3.97 3.33
CA VAL A 88 13.84 4.50 4.71
C VAL A 88 13.38 5.96 4.72
N PHE A 89 13.99 6.81 3.87
CA PHE A 89 13.61 8.23 3.75
C PHE A 89 12.22 8.46 3.16
N ARG A 90 11.61 7.45 2.53
CA ARG A 90 10.23 7.53 2.02
C ARG A 90 9.20 7.25 3.12
N LEU A 91 9.48 6.28 4.00
CA LEU A 91 8.54 5.79 5.01
C LEU A 91 8.74 6.45 6.39
N PHE A 92 9.95 6.35 6.94
CA PHE A 92 10.21 6.66 8.35
C PHE A 92 9.90 8.11 8.75
N PRO A 93 10.20 9.14 7.95
CA PRO A 93 9.99 10.51 8.40
C PRO A 93 8.54 10.79 8.83
N LEU A 94 7.56 10.38 8.02
CA LEU A 94 6.16 10.62 8.34
C LEU A 94 5.69 9.70 9.47
N LEU A 95 6.16 8.45 9.49
CA LEU A 95 5.90 7.53 10.60
C LEU A 95 6.38 8.12 11.93
N TRP A 96 7.62 8.65 11.99
CA TRP A 96 8.17 9.33 13.16
C TRP A 96 7.42 10.61 13.54
N LEU A 97 6.79 11.28 12.57
CA LEU A 97 5.97 12.47 12.85
C LEU A 97 4.65 12.11 13.53
N ILE A 98 3.96 11.06 13.06
CA ILE A 98 2.63 10.69 13.57
C ILE A 98 2.68 9.88 14.87
N MET A 99 3.72 9.07 15.08
CA MET A 99 3.79 8.16 16.23
C MET A 99 3.72 8.87 17.58
N PRO A 100 4.45 9.99 17.82
CA PRO A 100 4.30 10.75 19.06
C PRO A 100 2.86 11.23 19.30
N VAL A 101 2.15 11.63 18.23
CA VAL A 101 0.75 12.06 18.32
C VAL A 101 -0.15 10.90 18.77
N TYR A 102 0.04 9.71 18.20
CA TYR A 102 -0.65 8.50 18.67
C TYR A 102 -0.35 8.18 20.13
N LEU A 103 0.91 8.27 20.56
CA LEU A 103 1.29 8.02 21.96
C LEU A 103 0.68 9.05 22.92
N ILE A 104 0.44 10.29 22.48
CA ILE A 104 -0.25 11.32 23.27
C ILE A 104 -1.74 10.98 23.41
N ILE A 105 -2.40 10.62 22.31
CA ILE A 105 -3.85 10.36 22.25
C ILE A 105 -4.22 9.02 22.90
N LEU A 106 -3.37 8.00 22.76
CA LEU A 106 -3.59 6.62 23.19
C LEU A 106 -2.47 6.16 24.15
N PRO A 107 -2.54 6.53 25.43
CA PRO A 107 -1.50 6.22 26.41
C PRO A 107 -1.22 4.73 26.62
N GLU A 108 -2.21 3.87 26.33
CA GLU A 108 -2.09 2.41 26.40
C GLU A 108 -1.06 1.84 25.40
N LEU A 109 -0.66 2.60 24.38
CA LEU A 109 0.35 2.19 23.40
C LEU A 109 1.80 2.44 23.87
N ARG A 110 2.01 2.94 25.10
CA ARG A 110 3.33 3.40 25.61
C ARG A 110 4.23 2.30 26.18
N GLU A 111 4.01 1.05 25.82
CA GLU A 111 4.93 -0.05 26.15
C GLU A 111 6.31 0.22 25.52
N TRP A 112 7.40 0.13 26.32
CA TRP A 112 8.75 0.49 25.87
C TRP A 112 9.24 -0.37 24.68
N ASP A 113 8.96 -1.67 24.70
CA ASP A 113 9.28 -2.59 23.59
C ASP A 113 8.51 -2.20 22.32
N ARG A 114 7.23 -1.87 22.44
CA ARG A 114 6.39 -1.41 21.32
C ARG A 114 6.95 -0.14 20.69
N ILE A 115 7.29 0.86 21.50
CA ILE A 115 7.89 2.12 21.03
C ILE A 115 9.19 1.83 20.28
N LEU A 116 10.11 1.09 20.89
CA LEU A 116 11.41 0.77 20.27
C LEU A 116 11.24 0.07 18.92
N LEU A 117 10.38 -0.95 18.85
CA LEU A 117 10.13 -1.71 17.64
C LEU A 117 9.49 -0.86 16.53
N ASN A 118 8.60 0.07 16.87
CA ASN A 118 7.95 0.95 15.89
C ASN A 118 8.88 2.05 15.38
N PHE A 119 9.67 2.68 16.25
CA PHE A 119 10.65 3.70 15.84
C PHE A 119 11.77 3.14 14.97
N THR A 120 12.15 1.88 15.18
CA THR A 120 13.16 1.18 14.36
C THR A 120 12.58 0.49 13.13
N GLY A 121 11.26 0.34 13.04
CA GLY A 121 10.57 -0.42 12.00
C GLY A 121 10.61 -1.95 12.19
N LEU A 122 11.28 -2.43 13.24
CA LEU A 122 11.40 -3.87 13.54
C LEU A 122 10.06 -4.53 13.86
N PHE A 123 9.05 -3.76 14.26
CA PHE A 123 7.70 -4.28 14.50
C PHE A 123 7.17 -5.08 13.29
N GLY A 124 7.43 -4.65 12.05
CA GLY A 124 6.99 -5.37 10.86
C GLY A 124 7.58 -6.79 10.73
N PHE A 125 8.71 -7.06 11.38
CA PHE A 125 9.43 -8.33 11.29
C PHE A 125 9.12 -9.28 12.45
N VAL A 126 8.92 -8.76 13.66
CA VAL A 126 8.80 -9.59 14.87
C VAL A 126 7.48 -9.40 15.64
N ALA A 127 6.78 -8.28 15.42
CA ALA A 127 5.60 -7.88 16.18
C ALA A 127 4.61 -7.09 15.30
N TRP A 128 4.22 -7.67 14.15
CA TRP A 128 3.47 -6.99 13.09
C TRP A 128 2.06 -6.55 13.52
N ASP A 129 1.53 -7.13 14.59
CA ASP A 129 0.27 -6.79 15.26
C ASP A 129 0.41 -5.67 16.32
N LYS A 130 1.62 -5.30 16.72
CA LYS A 130 1.90 -4.25 17.71
C LYS A 130 2.23 -2.89 17.07
N SER A 131 1.59 -2.52 15.97
CA SER A 131 1.83 -1.22 15.33
C SER A 131 1.26 -0.05 16.14
N ILE A 132 1.97 1.08 16.19
CA ILE A 132 1.47 2.33 16.81
C ILE A 132 0.69 3.12 15.75
N GLY A 133 -0.63 2.96 15.79
CA GLY A 133 -1.57 3.69 14.94
C GLY A 133 -2.35 2.80 13.99
N THR A 134 -3.58 3.22 13.69
CA THR A 134 -4.47 2.52 12.76
C THR A 134 -3.84 2.48 11.36
N GLY A 135 -3.80 1.28 10.76
CA GLY A 135 -3.24 1.09 9.42
C GLY A 135 -1.71 1.02 9.36
N VAL A 136 -0.99 1.34 10.44
CA VAL A 136 0.49 1.37 10.46
C VAL A 136 1.11 -0.03 10.28
N TRP A 137 0.41 -1.09 10.68
CA TRP A 137 0.77 -2.49 10.37
C TRP A 137 1.11 -2.69 8.89
N SER A 138 0.37 -2.03 7.99
CA SER A 138 0.60 -2.18 6.55
C SER A 138 1.93 -1.59 6.09
N ILE A 139 2.45 -0.59 6.79
CA ILE A 139 3.78 -0.01 6.53
C ILE A 139 4.87 -0.95 7.02
N GLY A 140 4.65 -1.65 8.14
CA GLY A 140 5.51 -2.74 8.59
C GLY A 140 5.63 -3.84 7.53
N ASN A 141 4.50 -4.22 6.92
CA ASN A 141 4.49 -5.17 5.81
C ASN A 141 5.30 -4.67 4.61
N GLU A 142 5.17 -3.39 4.23
CA GLU A 142 6.01 -2.83 3.15
C GLU A 142 7.50 -2.89 3.47
N MET A 143 7.91 -2.66 4.73
CA MET A 143 9.33 -2.78 5.12
C MET A 143 9.85 -4.21 4.89
N VAL A 144 9.04 -5.22 5.23
CA VAL A 144 9.36 -6.63 4.93
C VAL A 144 9.41 -6.86 3.42
N PHE A 145 8.44 -6.35 2.66
CA PHE A 145 8.40 -6.52 1.20
C PHE A 145 9.61 -5.89 0.52
N TYR A 146 10.06 -4.73 0.99
CA TYR A 146 11.26 -4.08 0.48
C TYR A 146 12.52 -4.89 0.76
N LEU A 147 12.59 -5.61 1.88
CA LEU A 147 13.68 -6.56 2.14
C LEU A 147 13.70 -7.72 1.13
N PHE A 148 12.53 -8.25 0.76
CA PHE A 148 12.42 -9.35 -0.22
C PHE A 148 12.49 -8.88 -1.69
N PHE A 149 12.25 -7.59 -1.96
CA PHE A 149 12.19 -7.07 -3.32
C PHE A 149 13.42 -7.39 -4.19
N PRO A 150 14.68 -7.26 -3.70
CA PRO A 150 15.84 -7.68 -4.49
C PRO A 150 15.81 -9.16 -4.89
N ILE A 151 15.33 -10.05 -4.02
CA ILE A 151 15.20 -11.49 -4.31
C ILE A 151 14.19 -11.69 -5.46
N PHE A 152 13.04 -11.01 -5.39
CA PHE A 152 12.01 -11.07 -6.44
C PHE A 152 12.52 -10.50 -7.76
N LEU A 153 13.22 -9.36 -7.72
CA LEU A 153 13.76 -8.74 -8.90
C LEU A 153 14.85 -9.59 -9.57
N PHE A 154 15.81 -10.10 -8.79
CA PHE A 154 16.93 -10.85 -9.32
C PHE A 154 16.51 -12.25 -9.79
N SER A 155 15.57 -12.91 -9.11
CA SER A 155 15.00 -14.16 -9.63
C SER A 155 14.33 -13.92 -10.99
N ALA A 156 13.50 -12.88 -11.13
CA ALA A 156 12.88 -12.49 -12.41
C ALA A 156 13.91 -12.18 -13.51
N ARG A 157 15.00 -11.47 -13.16
CA ARG A 157 16.04 -11.05 -14.09
C ARG A 157 16.90 -12.21 -14.58
N TYR A 158 17.30 -13.13 -13.70
CA TYR A 158 18.30 -14.15 -14.01
C TYR A 158 17.71 -15.47 -14.49
N SER A 159 16.52 -15.87 -14.02
CA SER A 159 15.92 -17.15 -14.42
C SER A 159 14.40 -17.16 -14.30
N ARG A 160 13.73 -17.42 -15.43
CA ARG A 160 12.27 -17.63 -15.49
C ARG A 160 11.82 -18.74 -14.53
N LEU A 161 12.58 -19.83 -14.45
CA LEU A 161 12.29 -20.95 -13.56
C LEU A 161 12.43 -20.53 -12.09
N ALA A 162 13.51 -19.82 -11.74
CA ALA A 162 13.69 -19.34 -10.37
C ALA A 162 12.55 -18.40 -9.95
N PHE A 163 12.14 -17.49 -10.83
CA PHE A 163 11.01 -16.60 -10.57
C PHE A 163 9.69 -17.35 -10.42
N ALA A 164 9.44 -18.36 -11.25
CA ALA A 164 8.24 -19.21 -11.15
C ALA A 164 8.21 -19.99 -9.83
N ILE A 165 9.34 -20.54 -9.38
CA ILE A 165 9.47 -21.23 -8.08
C ILE A 165 9.17 -20.27 -6.93
N VAL A 166 9.73 -19.06 -6.97
CA VAL A 166 9.45 -18.01 -5.96
C VAL A 166 7.98 -17.64 -5.95
N CYS A 167 7.36 -17.45 -7.13
CA CYS A 167 5.92 -17.18 -7.23
C CYS A 167 5.09 -18.31 -6.63
N LEU A 168 5.39 -19.56 -6.98
CA LEU A 168 4.68 -20.72 -6.45
C LEU A 168 4.81 -20.81 -4.93
N ALA A 169 6.01 -20.66 -4.38
CA ALA A 169 6.25 -20.71 -2.94
C ALA A 169 5.48 -19.61 -2.18
N ILE A 170 5.50 -18.38 -2.69
CA ILE A 170 4.82 -17.23 -2.08
C ILE A 170 3.29 -17.36 -2.18
N VAL A 171 2.77 -17.84 -3.31
CA VAL A 171 1.32 -18.11 -3.45
C VAL A 171 0.90 -19.26 -2.54
N ALA A 172 1.72 -20.30 -2.38
CA ALA A 172 1.45 -21.40 -1.46
C ALA A 172 1.38 -20.92 0.00
N ILE A 173 2.22 -19.96 0.41
CA ILE A 173 2.11 -19.33 1.73
C ILE A 173 0.77 -18.59 1.86
N GLY A 174 0.39 -17.79 0.86
CA GLY A 174 -0.93 -17.13 0.86
C GLY A 174 -2.09 -18.10 0.94
N ALA A 175 -2.00 -19.24 0.23
CA ALA A 175 -3.01 -20.30 0.26
C ALA A 175 -3.07 -20.97 1.64
N TYR A 176 -1.93 -21.22 2.28
CA TYR A 176 -1.90 -21.70 3.65
C TYR A 176 -2.65 -20.76 4.61
N PHE A 177 -2.50 -19.44 4.45
CA PHE A 177 -3.25 -18.50 5.27
C PHE A 177 -4.75 -18.56 5.01
N ALA A 178 -5.15 -18.57 3.73
CA ALA A 178 -6.55 -18.53 3.32
C ALA A 178 -7.35 -19.80 3.65
N PHE A 179 -6.75 -20.98 3.46
CA PHE A 179 -7.44 -22.27 3.56
C PHE A 179 -7.19 -23.03 4.87
N TYR A 180 -6.23 -22.59 5.69
CA TYR A 180 -5.84 -23.35 6.89
C TYR A 180 -5.57 -22.48 8.13
N LYS A 181 -4.94 -21.32 7.99
CA LYS A 181 -4.55 -20.51 9.15
C LYS A 181 -5.66 -19.63 9.70
N ILE A 182 -6.42 -19.00 8.80
CA ILE A 182 -7.55 -18.13 9.14
C ILE A 182 -8.81 -18.95 8.91
N ASP A 183 -9.63 -19.05 9.95
CA ASP A 183 -10.91 -19.75 9.93
C ASP A 183 -12.05 -18.71 9.92
N ASP A 184 -13.06 -18.93 9.08
CA ASP A 184 -14.20 -18.03 8.95
C ASP A 184 -15.29 -18.29 10.01
N ALA A 185 -15.13 -19.33 10.84
CA ALA A 185 -16.01 -19.61 11.98
C ALA A 185 -15.92 -18.54 13.10
N VAL A 186 -14.85 -17.73 13.13
CA VAL A 186 -14.69 -16.64 14.10
C VAL A 186 -14.41 -15.30 13.41
N PRO A 187 -14.78 -14.16 14.04
CA PRO A 187 -14.55 -12.84 13.43
C PRO A 187 -13.08 -12.55 13.15
N LEU A 188 -12.83 -11.75 12.10
CA LEU A 188 -11.47 -11.38 11.66
C LEU A 188 -10.61 -10.76 12.77
N ALA A 189 -11.23 -10.09 13.75
CA ALA A 189 -10.54 -9.53 14.91
C ALA A 189 -9.78 -10.59 15.74
N ALA A 190 -10.31 -11.83 15.84
CA ALA A 190 -9.64 -12.94 16.51
C ALA A 190 -8.40 -13.42 15.74
N HIS A 191 -8.44 -13.31 14.40
CA HIS A 191 -7.32 -13.63 13.51
C HIS A 191 -6.49 -12.41 13.11
N TRP A 192 -6.59 -11.28 13.83
CA TRP A 192 -5.96 -10.03 13.41
C TRP A 192 -4.45 -10.17 13.19
N ARG A 193 -3.76 -10.87 14.10
CA ARG A 193 -2.32 -11.13 14.01
C ARG A 193 -1.96 -11.93 12.76
N ASP A 194 -2.80 -12.89 12.36
CA ASP A 194 -2.57 -13.71 11.17
C ASP A 194 -2.91 -12.93 9.90
N TYR A 195 -3.98 -12.14 9.91
CA TYR A 195 -4.35 -11.29 8.79
C TYR A 195 -3.28 -10.25 8.46
N VAL A 196 -2.77 -9.52 9.47
CA VAL A 196 -1.77 -8.46 9.25
C VAL A 196 -0.36 -8.99 9.07
N ASN A 197 -0.13 -10.29 9.17
CA ASN A 197 1.17 -10.91 8.96
C ASN A 197 1.72 -10.55 7.55
N PRO A 198 2.97 -10.06 7.44
CA PRO A 198 3.57 -9.74 6.14
C PRO A 198 3.51 -10.91 5.15
N PHE A 199 3.73 -12.15 5.62
CA PHE A 199 3.73 -13.32 4.75
C PHE A 199 2.34 -13.69 4.21
N ASN A 200 1.26 -13.32 4.90
CA ASN A 200 -0.10 -13.43 4.36
C ASN A 200 -0.37 -12.45 3.20
N GLN A 201 0.40 -11.35 3.13
CA GLN A 201 0.13 -10.24 2.21
C GLN A 201 1.15 -10.15 1.06
N ILE A 202 2.33 -10.76 1.21
CA ILE A 202 3.48 -10.61 0.30
C ILE A 202 3.20 -11.07 -1.14
N PHE A 203 2.26 -11.99 -1.36
CA PHE A 203 1.88 -12.44 -2.70
C PHE A 203 1.24 -11.33 -3.54
N LEU A 204 0.58 -10.34 -2.92
CA LEU A 204 0.04 -9.17 -3.61
C LEU A 204 1.16 -8.28 -4.15
N PHE A 205 2.19 -8.05 -3.33
CA PHE A 205 3.39 -7.32 -3.73
C PHE A 205 4.14 -8.03 -4.86
N LEU A 206 4.36 -9.35 -4.71
CA LEU A 206 4.97 -10.17 -5.76
C LEU A 206 4.13 -10.21 -7.04
N GLY A 207 2.80 -10.21 -6.93
CA GLY A 207 1.89 -10.09 -8.07
C GLY A 207 2.09 -8.79 -8.84
N GLY A 208 2.31 -7.67 -8.14
CA GLY A 208 2.74 -6.41 -8.75
C GLY A 208 4.07 -6.52 -9.51
N VAL A 209 5.07 -7.16 -8.90
CA VAL A 209 6.37 -7.44 -9.54
C VAL A 209 6.18 -8.30 -10.79
N ALA A 210 5.34 -9.35 -10.72
CA ALA A 210 5.04 -10.24 -11.83
C ALA A 210 4.33 -9.51 -12.99
N ILE A 211 3.37 -8.64 -12.70
CA ILE A 211 2.73 -7.76 -13.70
C ILE A 211 3.81 -6.95 -14.42
N GLY A 212 4.70 -6.30 -13.67
CA GLY A 212 5.81 -5.54 -14.23
C GLY A 212 6.70 -6.41 -15.12
N TYR A 213 7.16 -7.55 -14.63
CA TYR A 213 8.04 -8.47 -15.34
C TYR A 213 7.45 -8.97 -16.66
N LEU A 214 6.20 -9.42 -16.62
CA LEU A 214 5.56 -10.06 -17.77
C LEU A 214 5.13 -9.05 -18.84
N THR A 215 4.94 -7.77 -18.48
CA THR A 215 4.19 -6.83 -19.34
C THR A 215 4.85 -5.47 -19.56
N LYS A 216 5.95 -5.13 -18.88
CA LYS A 216 6.64 -3.82 -19.01
C LYS A 216 6.91 -3.45 -20.48
N TYR A 217 7.49 -4.37 -21.24
CA TYR A 217 7.89 -4.15 -22.63
C TYR A 217 6.84 -4.57 -23.67
N ARG A 218 5.63 -4.98 -23.23
CA ARG A 218 4.56 -5.40 -24.14
C ARG A 218 3.57 -4.26 -24.37
N SER A 219 3.24 -3.95 -25.62
CA SER A 219 2.02 -3.20 -25.92
C SER A 219 0.83 -4.16 -25.87
N LEU A 220 -0.29 -3.70 -25.32
CA LEU A 220 -1.51 -4.48 -25.25
C LEU A 220 -2.68 -3.63 -25.77
N PRO A 221 -3.63 -4.23 -26.50
CA PRO A 221 -4.78 -3.51 -27.04
C PRO A 221 -5.68 -2.99 -25.90
N ALA A 222 -6.23 -1.79 -26.08
CA ALA A 222 -7.02 -1.12 -25.05
C ALA A 222 -8.35 -1.85 -24.74
N VAL A 223 -8.97 -2.48 -25.75
CA VAL A 223 -10.28 -3.14 -25.58
C VAL A 223 -10.22 -4.30 -24.58
N PRO A 224 -9.34 -5.32 -24.72
CA PRO A 224 -9.20 -6.37 -23.71
C PRO A 224 -8.83 -5.84 -22.32
N LEU A 225 -7.97 -4.83 -22.22
CA LEU A 225 -7.61 -4.23 -20.93
C LEU A 225 -8.82 -3.55 -20.26
N THR A 226 -9.65 -2.88 -21.06
CA THR A 226 -10.88 -2.25 -20.57
C THR A 226 -11.88 -3.30 -20.09
N ILE A 227 -12.02 -4.41 -20.82
CA ILE A 227 -12.85 -5.55 -20.41
C ILE A 227 -12.33 -6.13 -19.08
N VAL A 228 -11.02 -6.37 -18.95
CA VAL A 228 -10.41 -6.84 -17.69
C VAL A 228 -10.69 -5.87 -16.55
N LEU A 229 -10.54 -4.56 -16.77
CA LEU A 229 -10.82 -3.54 -15.76
C LEU A 229 -12.28 -3.56 -15.32
N VAL A 230 -13.22 -3.55 -16.26
CA VAL A 230 -14.66 -3.56 -15.98
C VAL A 230 -15.06 -4.84 -15.27
N LEU A 231 -14.61 -6.00 -15.74
CA LEU A 231 -14.88 -7.29 -15.08
C LEU A 231 -14.32 -7.33 -13.66
N ALA A 232 -13.10 -6.83 -13.45
CA ALA A 232 -12.52 -6.76 -12.11
C ALA A 232 -13.35 -5.89 -11.16
N ILE A 233 -13.84 -4.74 -11.63
CA ILE A 233 -14.72 -3.85 -10.84
C ILE A 233 -16.07 -4.51 -10.57
N VAL A 234 -16.67 -5.16 -11.57
CA VAL A 234 -17.96 -5.86 -11.43
C VAL A 234 -17.84 -7.02 -10.44
N VAL A 235 -16.82 -7.87 -10.57
CA VAL A 235 -16.57 -8.97 -9.62
C VAL A 235 -16.33 -8.39 -8.23
N PHE A 236 -15.50 -7.35 -8.09
CA PHE A 236 -15.25 -6.72 -6.80
C PHE A 236 -16.53 -6.17 -6.15
N ALA A 237 -17.43 -5.58 -6.92
CA ALA A 237 -18.65 -4.97 -6.41
C ALA A 237 -19.77 -6.00 -6.14
N PHE A 238 -19.87 -7.06 -6.93
CA PHE A 238 -21.07 -7.91 -6.97
C PHE A 238 -20.82 -9.40 -6.69
N TYR A 239 -19.57 -9.84 -6.50
CA TYR A 239 -19.30 -11.23 -6.09
C TYR A 239 -20.04 -11.56 -4.78
N PRO A 240 -20.74 -12.71 -4.67
CA PRO A 240 -21.49 -13.05 -3.48
C PRO A 240 -20.55 -13.39 -2.31
N ALA A 241 -20.47 -12.51 -1.33
CA ALA A 241 -19.80 -12.72 -0.06
C ALA A 241 -20.66 -12.06 1.00
N SER A 242 -21.04 -12.79 2.05
CA SER A 242 -22.02 -12.33 3.05
C SER A 242 -21.51 -12.54 4.47
N GLY A 243 -22.02 -11.74 5.41
CA GLY A 243 -21.63 -11.81 6.81
C GLY A 243 -20.28 -11.15 7.10
N ASN A 244 -19.54 -11.72 8.05
CA ASN A 244 -18.34 -11.09 8.60
C ASN A 244 -17.23 -10.95 7.55
N THR A 245 -16.48 -9.84 7.63
CA THR A 245 -15.34 -9.55 6.75
C THR A 245 -14.23 -10.61 6.73
N VAL A 246 -14.18 -11.56 7.68
CA VAL A 246 -13.26 -12.71 7.63
C VAL A 246 -13.43 -13.54 6.37
N VAL A 247 -14.66 -13.68 5.87
CA VAL A 247 -14.98 -14.39 4.61
C VAL A 247 -14.22 -13.79 3.42
N LEU A 248 -13.97 -12.48 3.45
CA LEU A 248 -13.22 -11.82 2.38
C LEU A 248 -11.75 -12.24 2.33
N VAL A 249 -11.22 -12.90 3.36
CA VAL A 249 -9.79 -13.22 3.48
C VAL A 249 -9.50 -14.72 3.66
N THR A 250 -10.53 -15.55 3.66
CA THR A 250 -10.46 -17.01 3.68
C THR A 250 -10.75 -17.61 2.30
N ASP A 251 -10.44 -18.89 2.15
CA ASP A 251 -10.77 -19.73 0.99
C ASP A 251 -10.52 -19.08 -0.38
N TRP A 252 -11.45 -19.27 -1.32
CA TRP A 252 -11.33 -18.79 -2.68
C TRP A 252 -11.62 -17.30 -2.78
N GLU A 253 -12.45 -16.77 -1.89
CA GLU A 253 -12.80 -15.35 -1.77
C GLU A 253 -11.53 -14.50 -1.68
N ARG A 254 -10.55 -14.93 -0.86
CA ARG A 254 -9.24 -14.29 -0.76
C ARG A 254 -8.57 -14.11 -2.12
N PHE A 255 -8.55 -15.16 -2.93
CA PHE A 255 -7.91 -15.16 -4.24
C PHE A 255 -8.72 -14.42 -5.30
N ILE A 256 -10.05 -14.46 -5.22
CA ILE A 256 -10.95 -13.74 -6.11
C ILE A 256 -10.75 -12.24 -5.95
N PHE A 257 -10.87 -11.72 -4.72
CA PHE A 257 -10.70 -10.30 -4.46
C PHE A 257 -9.25 -9.83 -4.66
N ALA A 258 -8.24 -10.63 -4.28
CA ALA A 258 -6.85 -10.32 -4.63
C ALA A 258 -6.64 -10.28 -6.16
N GLY A 259 -7.27 -11.20 -6.89
CA GLY A 259 -7.28 -11.25 -8.35
C GLY A 259 -7.87 -9.98 -8.97
N THR A 260 -8.98 -9.46 -8.43
CA THR A 260 -9.54 -8.17 -8.89
C THR A 260 -8.57 -7.00 -8.67
N CYS A 261 -7.85 -6.95 -7.54
CA CYS A 261 -6.85 -5.91 -7.27
C CYS A 261 -5.68 -5.98 -8.27
N LEU A 262 -5.19 -7.19 -8.55
CA LEU A 262 -4.15 -7.43 -9.55
C LEU A 262 -4.64 -7.03 -10.95
N ALA A 263 -5.86 -7.38 -11.33
CA ALA A 263 -6.46 -7.07 -12.62
C ALA A 263 -6.65 -5.56 -12.82
N VAL A 264 -7.14 -4.83 -11.81
CA VAL A 264 -7.26 -3.36 -11.84
C VAL A 264 -5.88 -2.72 -12.03
N CYS A 265 -4.89 -3.13 -11.23
CA CYS A 265 -3.53 -2.57 -11.34
C CYS A 265 -2.89 -2.89 -12.69
N PHE A 266 -3.06 -4.12 -13.20
CA PHE A 266 -2.57 -4.53 -14.50
C PHE A 266 -3.20 -3.73 -15.64
N ALA A 267 -4.54 -3.63 -15.66
CA ALA A 267 -5.24 -2.88 -16.68
C ALA A 267 -4.81 -1.41 -16.67
N MET A 268 -4.80 -0.77 -15.49
CA MET A 268 -4.42 0.64 -15.36
C MET A 268 -2.94 0.91 -15.67
N TYR A 269 -2.06 -0.07 -15.46
CA TYR A 269 -0.65 0.03 -15.87
C TYR A 269 -0.47 0.09 -17.39
N LYS A 270 -1.34 -0.61 -18.13
CA LYS A 270 -1.19 -0.81 -19.59
C LYS A 270 -2.14 0.03 -20.43
N LEU A 271 -3.23 0.51 -19.86
CA LEU A 271 -4.17 1.39 -20.54
C LEU A 271 -3.54 2.76 -20.80
N PRO A 272 -3.62 3.31 -22.02
CA PRO A 272 -3.22 4.68 -22.32
C PRO A 272 -4.30 5.66 -21.85
N VAL A 273 -4.41 5.83 -20.53
CA VAL A 273 -5.42 6.69 -19.90
C VAL A 273 -5.01 8.16 -20.06
N THR A 274 -5.78 8.91 -20.84
CA THR A 274 -5.70 10.37 -20.92
C THR A 274 -6.97 10.97 -20.34
N LEU A 275 -6.83 11.82 -19.32
CA LEU A 275 -7.96 12.46 -18.66
C LEU A 275 -7.90 13.96 -18.87
N PRO A 276 -9.05 14.66 -19.01
CA PRO A 276 -9.10 16.11 -19.00
C PRO A 276 -8.45 16.67 -17.73
N THR A 277 -7.82 17.85 -17.82
CA THR A 277 -7.08 18.48 -16.70
C THR A 277 -7.89 18.56 -15.41
N ILE A 278 -9.19 18.85 -15.52
CA ILE A 278 -10.12 18.95 -14.37
C ILE A 278 -10.27 17.64 -13.58
N VAL A 279 -10.08 16.49 -14.22
CA VAL A 279 -10.11 15.16 -13.58
C VAL A 279 -8.69 14.68 -13.25
N HIS A 280 -7.75 14.92 -14.16
CA HIS A 280 -6.35 14.52 -14.00
C HIS A 280 -5.72 15.13 -12.75
N VAL A 281 -5.85 16.45 -12.55
CA VAL A 281 -5.15 17.16 -11.47
C VAL A 281 -5.59 16.64 -10.09
N PRO A 282 -6.90 16.57 -9.74
CA PRO A 282 -7.32 16.03 -8.46
C PRO A 282 -6.86 14.60 -8.21
N LEU A 283 -7.01 13.70 -9.19
CA LEU A 283 -6.63 12.29 -9.04
C LEU A 283 -5.12 12.12 -8.91
N HIS A 284 -4.34 12.85 -9.69
CA HIS A 284 -2.88 12.83 -9.59
C HIS A 284 -2.42 13.36 -8.23
N THR A 285 -2.96 14.51 -7.79
CA THR A 285 -2.63 15.10 -6.48
C THR A 285 -2.98 14.13 -5.36
N LEU A 286 -4.16 13.52 -5.40
CA LEU A 286 -4.58 12.52 -4.43
C LEU A 286 -3.64 11.31 -4.39
N GLY A 287 -3.14 10.88 -5.56
CA GLY A 287 -2.12 9.83 -5.67
C GLY A 287 -0.76 10.22 -5.09
N GLU A 288 -0.36 11.48 -5.21
CA GLU A 288 0.89 12.00 -4.64
C GLU A 288 0.86 12.05 -3.12
N ILE A 289 -0.26 12.52 -2.56
CA ILE A 289 -0.44 12.70 -1.12
C ILE A 289 -1.00 11.44 -0.44
N SER A 290 -1.20 10.35 -1.17
CA SER A 290 -1.91 9.15 -0.69
C SER A 290 -1.31 8.58 0.60
N TYR A 291 0.02 8.65 0.75
CA TYR A 291 0.71 8.18 1.95
C TYR A 291 0.37 9.04 3.17
N ALA A 292 0.33 10.37 2.99
CA ALA A 292 -0.11 11.30 4.02
C ALA A 292 -1.58 11.10 4.38
N VAL A 293 -2.45 10.92 3.39
CA VAL A 293 -3.88 10.66 3.59
C VAL A 293 -4.07 9.39 4.41
N TYR A 294 -3.38 8.32 4.02
CA TYR A 294 -3.46 7.03 4.70
C TYR A 294 -3.01 7.11 6.17
N LEU A 295 -1.96 7.86 6.49
CA LEU A 295 -1.45 7.93 7.86
C LEU A 295 -2.12 8.97 8.75
N LEU A 296 -2.62 10.07 8.18
CA LEU A 296 -3.22 11.16 8.95
C LEU A 296 -4.71 10.97 9.20
N HIS A 297 -5.44 10.26 8.33
CA HIS A 297 -6.91 10.18 8.43
C HIS A 297 -7.42 9.71 9.79
N PRO A 298 -6.83 8.72 10.51
CA PRO A 298 -7.37 8.32 11.80
C PRO A 298 -7.13 9.38 12.88
N LEU A 299 -5.96 10.04 12.84
CA LEU A 299 -5.62 11.12 13.77
C LEU A 299 -6.53 12.33 13.60
N VAL A 300 -6.75 12.74 12.34
CA VAL A 300 -7.65 13.84 12.02
C VAL A 300 -9.08 13.49 12.44
N TYR A 301 -9.51 12.25 12.20
CA TYR A 301 -10.83 11.80 12.61
C TYR A 301 -11.04 11.89 14.12
N GLU A 302 -10.10 11.45 14.96
CA GLU A 302 -10.24 11.56 16.42
C GLU A 302 -10.36 13.02 16.89
N VAL A 303 -9.59 13.94 16.30
CA VAL A 303 -9.69 15.38 16.61
C VAL A 303 -11.05 15.94 16.18
N VAL A 304 -11.51 15.62 14.96
CA VAL A 304 -12.79 16.12 14.44
C VAL A 304 -13.97 15.52 15.20
N LYS A 305 -13.90 14.24 15.56
CA LYS A 305 -14.90 13.56 16.40
C LYS A 305 -15.00 14.20 17.77
N PHE A 306 -13.88 14.53 18.41
CA PHE A 306 -13.87 15.24 19.69
C PHE A 306 -14.48 16.64 19.58
N ALA A 307 -14.08 17.42 18.57
CA ALA A 307 -14.66 18.74 18.31
C ALA A 307 -16.15 18.66 17.98
N GLY A 308 -16.56 17.71 17.15
CA GLY A 308 -17.94 17.48 16.73
C GLY A 308 -18.85 17.11 17.90
N LYS A 309 -18.36 16.35 18.89
CA LYS A 309 -19.11 16.10 20.13
C LYS A 309 -19.37 17.38 20.93
N LYS A 310 -18.40 18.30 21.01
CA LYS A 310 -18.54 19.57 21.72
C LYS A 310 -19.40 20.59 20.97
N LEU A 311 -19.33 20.57 19.65
CA LEU A 311 -20.04 21.50 18.75
C LEU A 311 -21.35 20.92 18.20
N HIS A 312 -21.75 19.73 18.67
CA HIS A 312 -22.96 19.01 18.26
C HIS A 312 -23.07 18.80 16.73
N PHE A 313 -21.97 18.42 16.08
CA PHE A 313 -21.98 18.05 14.67
C PHE A 313 -22.82 16.79 14.44
N SER A 314 -23.58 16.77 13.34
CA SER A 314 -24.20 15.54 12.86
C SER A 314 -23.12 14.54 12.39
N PRO A 315 -23.44 13.23 12.30
CA PRO A 315 -22.55 12.22 11.75
C PRO A 315 -21.96 12.62 10.39
N TRP A 316 -22.79 13.12 9.48
CA TRP A 316 -22.36 13.52 8.13
C TRP A 316 -21.46 14.77 8.14
N VAL A 317 -21.75 15.75 9.00
CA VAL A 317 -20.88 16.93 9.15
C VAL A 317 -19.51 16.51 9.68
N THR A 318 -19.46 15.58 10.64
CA THR A 318 -18.20 15.03 11.16
C THR A 318 -17.37 14.38 10.05
N ILE A 319 -17.99 13.54 9.21
CA ILE A 319 -17.33 12.89 8.07
C ILE A 319 -16.80 13.92 7.07
N ILE A 320 -17.63 14.89 6.65
CA ILE A 320 -17.24 15.89 5.65
C ILE A 320 -16.08 16.76 6.16
N VAL A 321 -16.15 17.23 7.41
CA VAL A 321 -15.08 18.02 8.02
C VAL A 321 -13.80 17.20 8.13
N ALA A 322 -13.89 15.93 8.53
CA ALA A 322 -12.73 15.03 8.61
C ALA A 322 -12.08 14.79 7.24
N ILE A 323 -12.87 14.63 6.17
CA ILE A 323 -12.36 14.49 4.79
C ILE A 323 -11.58 15.75 4.40
N VAL A 324 -12.21 16.91 4.51
CA VAL A 324 -11.62 18.19 4.09
C VAL A 324 -10.33 18.46 4.86
N LEU A 325 -10.35 18.30 6.18
CA LEU A 325 -9.17 18.53 7.01
C LEU A 325 -8.06 17.53 6.72
N THR A 326 -8.38 16.26 6.49
CA THR A 326 -7.37 15.26 6.13
C THR A 326 -6.70 15.63 4.82
N LEU A 327 -7.46 15.94 3.76
CA LEU A 327 -6.89 16.30 2.46
C LEU A 327 -6.00 17.56 2.54
N ILE A 328 -6.43 18.58 3.28
CA ILE A 328 -5.64 19.81 3.48
C ILE A 328 -4.34 19.49 4.24
N LEU A 329 -4.43 18.82 5.38
CA LEU A 329 -3.25 18.50 6.20
C LEU A 329 -2.28 17.57 5.47
N SER A 330 -2.80 16.57 4.74
CA SER A 330 -2.03 15.67 3.90
C SER A 330 -1.28 16.43 2.81
N GLN A 331 -1.91 17.41 2.15
CA GLN A 331 -1.24 18.25 1.15
C GLN A 331 -0.09 19.08 1.77
N LEU A 332 -0.31 19.65 2.96
CA LEU A 332 0.69 20.44 3.67
C LEU A 332 1.87 19.56 4.10
N VAL A 333 1.59 18.41 4.74
CA VAL A 333 2.60 17.45 5.20
C VAL A 333 3.41 16.91 4.03
N TYR A 334 2.75 16.54 2.93
CA TYR A 334 3.44 16.05 1.74
C TYR A 334 4.43 17.10 1.20
N ARG A 335 3.96 18.34 0.98
CA ARG A 335 4.76 19.42 0.36
C ARG A 335 5.91 19.90 1.25
N TYR A 336 5.65 20.09 2.54
CA TYR A 336 6.59 20.75 3.44
C TYR A 336 7.44 19.78 4.26
N TYR A 337 7.03 18.53 4.40
CA TYR A 337 7.72 17.54 5.22
C TYR A 337 8.21 16.36 4.38
N GLU A 338 7.31 15.55 3.80
CA GLU A 338 7.72 14.33 3.07
C GLU A 338 8.68 14.61 1.91
N GLN A 339 8.34 15.57 1.03
CA GLN A 339 9.16 15.90 -0.12
C GLN A 339 10.58 16.37 0.26
N ARG A 340 10.76 16.95 1.45
CA ARG A 340 12.09 17.34 1.94
C ARG A 340 12.92 16.13 2.28
N PHE A 341 12.37 15.16 3.01
CA PHE A 341 13.07 13.94 3.37
C PHE A 341 13.32 13.01 2.19
N ILE A 342 12.39 12.91 1.23
CA ILE A 342 12.62 12.16 -0.02
C ILE A 342 13.83 12.72 -0.77
N ARG A 343 13.91 14.05 -0.92
CA ARG A 343 15.06 14.73 -1.55
C ARG A 343 16.35 14.55 -0.74
N LEU A 344 16.26 14.62 0.58
CA LEU A 344 17.40 14.36 1.46
C LEU A 344 17.92 12.93 1.27
N GLY A 345 17.03 11.93 1.24
CA GLY A 345 17.40 10.54 1.01
C GLY A 345 18.11 10.32 -0.32
N GLN A 346 17.68 11.00 -1.40
CA GLN A 346 18.38 10.97 -2.68
C GLN A 346 19.81 11.54 -2.58
N LYS A 347 20.00 12.65 -1.86
CA LYS A 347 21.32 13.27 -1.66
C LYS A 347 22.24 12.39 -0.80
N VAL A 348 21.74 11.90 0.34
CA VAL A 348 22.48 11.02 1.27
C VAL A 348 22.88 9.73 0.57
N SER A 349 21.95 9.10 -0.13
CA SER A 349 22.20 7.90 -0.91
C SER A 349 23.30 8.12 -1.95
N LYS A 350 23.24 9.20 -2.74
CA LYS A 350 24.27 9.53 -3.74
C LYS A 350 25.65 9.74 -3.10
N ALA A 351 25.72 10.43 -1.95
CA ALA A 351 26.97 10.70 -1.26
C ALA A 351 27.62 9.42 -0.70
N ILE A 352 26.81 8.48 -0.18
CA ILE A 352 27.30 7.21 0.36
C ILE A 352 27.72 6.27 -0.78
N THR A 353 26.93 6.15 -1.84
CA THR A 353 27.23 5.23 -2.94
C THR A 353 28.47 5.65 -3.72
N ALA A 354 28.72 6.95 -3.88
CA ALA A 354 29.94 7.48 -4.51
C ALA A 354 31.24 7.12 -3.76
N ARG A 355 31.15 6.74 -2.47
CA ARG A 355 32.31 6.27 -1.68
C ARG A 355 32.52 4.75 -1.77
N LEU A 356 31.56 4.04 -2.35
CA LEU A 356 31.54 2.57 -2.45
C LEU A 356 31.76 2.06 -3.88
N SER A 357 31.65 2.96 -4.87
CA SER A 357 32.11 2.79 -6.25
C SER A 357 33.57 3.19 -6.37
#